data_AF-A0A4Q5Z5I9-F1
#
_entry.id   AF-A0A4Q5Z5I9-F1
#
_cell.length_a   1.000
_cell.length_b   1.000
_cell.length_c   1.000
_cell.angle_alpha   90.00
_cell.angle_beta   90.00
_cell.angle_gamma   90.00
#
_symmetry.space_group_name_H-M   'P 1'
#
loop_
_entity.id
_entity.type
_entity.pdbx_description
1 polymer ?
#
loop_
_entity_poly.entity_id
_entity_poly.type
_entity_poly.pdbx_seq_one_letter_code
_entity_poly.pdbx_strand_id
1 'polypeptide(L)'
;MSHFALYLKDRSTSEIIILARTIHERMSAEAAVFAHPPVSMAEFLSHIDQFSLHEQQVKGAGAVARALRNASLAQVKKDMKRLGMYVQIFSDGNENLIRAAGFDIARIGPYRHTDLEVPGNLRGFNNNDGSVTLRWKRVKYARTYMVECKEAGSPDESWRIVATCSVVTTRPVPSVSSAPPS
;
A
#
# COMPACT_ATOMS: atom_id res chain seq x y z
N MET A 1 -5.89 17.33 5.47
CA MET A 1 -4.60 17.80 4.95
C MET A 1 -4.19 16.87 3.84
N SER A 2 -3.99 17.40 2.65
CA SER A 2 -3.65 16.60 1.48
C SER A 2 -2.13 16.46 1.37
N HIS A 3 -1.67 15.30 0.92
CA HIS A 3 -0.25 15.00 0.79
C HIS A 3 0.13 14.86 -0.67
N PHE A 4 1.35 15.24 -1.05
CA PHE A 4 1.88 14.93 -2.38
C PHE A 4 2.13 13.41 -2.54
N ALA A 5 2.08 12.94 -3.78
CA ALA A 5 2.46 11.59 -4.16
C ALA A 5 3.30 11.57 -5.44
N LEU A 6 4.23 10.62 -5.50
CA LEU A 6 5.12 10.43 -6.65
C LEU A 6 4.93 9.08 -7.34
N TYR A 7 4.45 8.05 -6.62
CA TYR A 7 4.22 6.69 -7.12
C TYR A 7 5.44 6.08 -7.87
N LEU A 8 6.67 6.40 -7.44
CA LEU A 8 7.93 6.05 -8.15
C LEU A 8 8.23 4.55 -8.27
N LYS A 9 7.50 3.69 -7.54
CA LYS A 9 7.67 2.23 -7.59
C LYS A 9 6.89 1.62 -8.76
N ASP A 10 5.77 2.22 -9.12
CA ASP A 10 4.83 1.68 -10.10
C ASP A 10 5.05 2.28 -11.50
N ARG A 11 5.94 3.27 -11.61
CA ARG A 11 6.30 3.96 -12.86
C ARG A 11 7.53 3.34 -13.53
N SER A 12 7.45 3.18 -14.83
CA SER A 12 8.57 2.86 -15.73
C SER A 12 9.58 4.02 -15.81
N THR A 13 10.79 3.73 -16.32
CA THR A 13 11.84 4.74 -16.51
C THR A 13 11.34 5.95 -17.32
N SER A 14 10.68 5.71 -18.46
CA SER A 14 10.17 6.78 -19.33
C SER A 14 9.14 7.65 -18.61
N GLU A 15 8.25 7.04 -17.82
CA GLU A 15 7.26 7.77 -17.03
C GLU A 15 7.91 8.62 -15.93
N ILE A 16 9.02 8.16 -15.35
CA ILE A 16 9.78 8.95 -14.37
C ILE A 16 10.39 10.19 -15.04
N ILE A 17 10.95 10.05 -16.26
CA ILE A 17 11.50 11.19 -17.02
C ILE A 17 10.39 12.20 -17.33
N ILE A 18 9.25 11.74 -17.85
CA ILE A 18 8.10 12.60 -18.19
C ILE A 18 7.59 13.34 -16.93
N LEU A 19 7.43 12.63 -15.82
CA LEU A 19 6.99 13.22 -14.57
C LEU A 19 8.00 14.24 -14.04
N ALA A 20 9.29 13.92 -14.06
CA ALA A 20 10.33 14.85 -13.61
C ALA A 20 10.37 16.14 -14.44
N ARG A 21 10.21 16.02 -15.78
CA ARG A 21 10.07 17.19 -16.67
C ARG A 21 8.83 18.02 -16.36
N THR A 22 7.70 17.35 -16.14
CA THR A 22 6.45 18.03 -15.77
C THR A 22 6.62 18.83 -14.47
N ILE A 23 7.24 18.24 -13.44
CA ILE A 23 7.53 18.93 -12.17
C ILE A 23 8.46 20.12 -12.42
N HIS A 24 9.54 19.94 -13.20
CA HIS A 24 10.47 21.01 -13.54
C HIS A 24 9.75 22.18 -14.25
N GLU A 25 8.98 21.90 -15.29
CA GLU A 25 8.23 22.92 -16.06
C GLU A 25 7.26 23.69 -15.16
N ARG A 26 6.50 22.97 -14.34
CA ARG A 26 5.50 23.53 -13.44
C ARG A 26 6.11 24.38 -12.33
N MET A 27 7.13 23.87 -11.64
CA MET A 27 7.82 24.63 -10.61
C MET A 27 8.59 25.84 -11.19
N SER A 28 9.12 25.73 -12.42
CA SER A 28 9.78 26.86 -13.08
C SER A 28 8.80 27.94 -13.53
N ALA A 29 7.60 27.55 -13.99
CA ALA A 29 6.54 28.49 -14.30
C ALA A 29 6.07 29.27 -13.06
N GLU A 30 6.06 28.60 -11.90
CA GLU A 30 5.67 29.17 -10.61
C GLU A 30 6.88 29.59 -9.76
N ALA A 31 7.98 30.03 -10.39
CA ALA A 31 9.23 30.36 -9.69
C ALA A 31 9.07 31.48 -8.62
N ALA A 32 8.10 32.37 -8.80
CA ALA A 32 7.77 33.40 -7.81
C ALA A 32 7.16 32.81 -6.52
N VAL A 33 6.43 31.69 -6.65
CA VAL A 33 5.83 30.97 -5.52
C VAL A 33 6.90 30.10 -4.84
N PHE A 34 7.71 29.39 -5.64
CA PHE A 34 8.72 28.46 -5.17
C PHE A 34 10.14 29.05 -5.25
N ALA A 35 10.39 30.14 -4.54
CA ALA A 35 11.62 30.93 -4.69
C ALA A 35 12.91 30.23 -4.23
N HIS A 36 12.83 29.28 -3.30
CA HIS A 36 14.00 28.65 -2.66
C HIS A 36 13.87 27.13 -2.57
N PRO A 37 13.84 26.43 -3.72
CA PRO A 37 13.79 24.98 -3.70
C PRO A 37 15.13 24.41 -3.19
N PRO A 38 15.12 23.26 -2.47
CA PRO A 38 16.32 22.62 -1.95
C PRO A 38 17.25 22.06 -3.04
N VAL A 39 16.75 21.93 -4.26
CA VAL A 39 17.51 21.60 -5.47
C VAL A 39 17.14 22.66 -6.49
N SER A 40 18.14 23.33 -7.08
CA SER A 40 17.85 24.36 -8.08
C SER A 40 17.18 23.75 -9.31
N MET A 41 16.27 24.48 -9.97
CA MET A 41 15.59 23.95 -11.16
C MET A 41 16.58 23.66 -12.30
N ALA A 42 17.64 24.45 -12.43
CA ALA A 42 18.72 24.20 -13.40
C ALA A 42 19.49 22.90 -13.11
N GLU A 43 19.84 22.62 -11.85
CA GLU A 43 20.49 21.37 -11.45
C GLU A 43 19.56 20.17 -11.65
N PHE A 44 18.28 20.32 -11.29
CA PHE A 44 17.29 19.26 -11.49
C PHE A 44 17.12 18.92 -12.98
N LEU A 45 17.06 19.92 -13.87
CA LEU A 45 16.99 19.70 -15.32
C LEU A 45 18.24 18.97 -15.84
N SER A 46 19.43 19.36 -15.37
CA SER A 46 20.68 18.68 -15.72
C SER A 46 20.64 17.18 -15.34
N HIS A 47 20.16 16.85 -14.15
CA HIS A 47 20.02 15.45 -13.73
C HIS A 47 18.98 14.68 -14.56
N ILE A 48 17.88 15.33 -14.97
CA ILE A 48 16.87 14.74 -15.86
C ILE A 48 17.47 14.42 -17.23
N ASP A 49 18.22 15.35 -17.81
CA ASP A 49 18.81 15.19 -19.14
C ASP A 49 19.92 14.13 -19.12
N GLN A 50 20.76 14.10 -18.08
CA GLN A 50 21.73 13.02 -17.86
C GLN A 50 21.05 11.65 -17.74
N PHE A 51 19.93 11.57 -17.01
CA PHE A 51 19.19 10.32 -16.89
C PHE A 51 18.60 9.87 -18.24
N SER A 52 18.01 10.79 -19.00
CA SER A 52 17.49 10.52 -20.35
C SER A 52 18.59 10.02 -21.29
N LEU A 53 19.78 10.64 -21.23
CA LEU A 53 20.94 10.21 -22.01
C LEU A 53 21.37 8.78 -21.64
N HIS A 54 21.55 8.49 -20.34
CA HIS A 54 21.95 7.16 -19.90
C HIS A 54 20.92 6.08 -20.25
N GLU A 55 19.61 6.39 -20.22
CA GLU A 55 18.58 5.44 -20.65
C GLU A 55 18.68 5.10 -22.14
N GLN A 56 18.98 6.08 -22.99
CA GLN A 56 19.19 5.83 -24.42
C GLN A 56 20.43 4.96 -24.67
N GLN A 57 21.50 5.18 -23.90
CA GLN A 57 22.75 4.43 -24.01
C GLN A 57 22.64 2.97 -23.55
N VAL A 58 21.63 2.60 -22.77
CA VAL A 58 21.44 1.21 -22.31
C VAL A 58 21.00 0.28 -23.45
N LYS A 59 20.45 0.80 -24.56
CA LYS A 59 20.04 -0.01 -25.72
C LYS A 59 21.26 -0.69 -26.37
N GLY A 60 21.45 -1.97 -26.08
CA GLY A 60 22.59 -2.76 -26.59
C GLY A 60 23.87 -2.67 -25.76
N ALA A 61 23.86 -2.00 -24.60
CA ALA A 61 25.05 -1.79 -23.79
C ALA A 61 25.19 -2.77 -22.60
N GLY A 62 26.44 -2.88 -22.12
CA GLY A 62 26.85 -3.77 -21.03
C GLY A 62 26.53 -3.26 -19.62
N ALA A 63 27.10 -3.92 -18.61
CA ALA A 63 26.82 -3.67 -17.20
C ALA A 63 27.11 -2.22 -16.76
N VAL A 64 28.14 -1.58 -17.30
CA VAL A 64 28.54 -0.20 -16.95
C VAL A 64 27.45 0.82 -17.29
N ALA A 65 26.87 0.75 -18.50
CA ALA A 65 25.80 1.66 -18.92
C ALA A 65 24.55 1.51 -18.03
N ARG A 66 24.22 0.27 -17.64
CA ARG A 66 23.12 0.01 -16.69
C ARG A 66 23.41 0.59 -15.31
N ALA A 67 24.66 0.51 -14.84
CA ALA A 67 25.05 1.10 -13.56
C ALA A 67 24.92 2.63 -13.56
N LEU A 68 25.39 3.31 -14.62
CA LEU A 68 25.24 4.76 -14.79
C LEU A 68 23.76 5.20 -14.87
N ARG A 69 22.94 4.45 -15.62
CA ARG A 69 21.49 4.68 -15.69
C ARG A 69 20.82 4.52 -14.32
N ASN A 70 21.19 3.50 -13.55
CA ASN A 70 20.63 3.30 -12.22
C ASN A 70 21.08 4.37 -11.22
N ALA A 71 22.33 4.85 -11.31
CA ALA A 71 22.84 5.95 -10.49
C ALA A 71 22.09 7.27 -10.79
N SER A 72 21.94 7.61 -12.06
CA SER A 72 21.17 8.80 -12.48
C SER A 72 19.68 8.70 -12.12
N LEU A 73 19.07 7.51 -12.27
CA LEU A 73 17.70 7.28 -11.79
C LEU A 73 17.57 7.52 -10.28
N ALA A 74 18.52 7.01 -9.49
CA ALA A 74 18.51 7.20 -8.04
C ALA A 74 18.64 8.68 -7.66
N GLN A 75 19.46 9.44 -8.40
CA GLN A 75 19.63 10.88 -8.21
C GLN A 75 18.33 11.65 -8.54
N VAL A 76 17.71 11.41 -9.70
CA VAL A 76 16.42 12.05 -10.06
C VAL A 76 15.34 11.72 -9.03
N LYS A 77 15.24 10.46 -8.59
CA LYS A 77 14.27 10.06 -7.55
C LYS A 77 14.52 10.78 -6.22
N LYS A 78 15.79 11.02 -5.85
CA LYS A 78 16.17 11.74 -4.64
C LYS A 78 15.76 13.21 -4.74
N ASP A 79 15.99 13.84 -5.89
CA ASP A 79 15.66 15.25 -6.11
C ASP A 79 14.13 15.46 -6.13
N MET A 80 13.38 14.61 -6.84
CA MET A 80 11.91 14.63 -6.82
C MET A 80 11.34 14.51 -5.40
N LYS A 81 11.94 13.66 -4.54
CA LYS A 81 11.51 13.53 -3.14
C LYS A 81 11.80 14.80 -2.34
N ARG A 82 12.99 15.39 -2.51
CA ARG A 82 13.36 16.64 -1.83
C ARG A 82 12.43 17.79 -2.23
N LEU A 83 12.16 17.93 -3.52
CA LEU A 83 11.22 18.92 -4.05
C LEU A 83 9.79 18.66 -3.56
N GLY A 84 9.33 17.40 -3.57
CA GLY A 84 8.01 17.05 -3.06
C GLY A 84 7.83 17.38 -1.57
N MET A 85 8.84 17.09 -0.74
CA MET A 85 8.81 17.47 0.68
C MET A 85 8.79 18.99 0.86
N TYR A 86 9.57 19.72 0.07
CA TYR A 86 9.55 21.19 0.08
C TYR A 86 8.16 21.73 -0.26
N VAL A 87 7.55 21.24 -1.35
CA VAL A 87 6.19 21.63 -1.76
C VAL A 87 5.16 21.26 -0.70
N GLN A 88 5.29 20.11 -0.03
CA GLN A 88 4.39 19.72 1.06
C GLN A 88 4.42 20.70 2.22
N ILE A 89 5.62 21.11 2.64
CA ILE A 89 5.81 22.06 3.74
C ILE A 89 5.29 23.43 3.32
N PHE A 90 5.63 23.88 2.10
CA PHE A 90 5.25 25.20 1.60
C PHE A 90 3.75 25.35 1.36
N SER A 91 3.09 24.29 0.87
CA SER A 91 1.66 24.31 0.58
C SER A 91 0.78 24.18 1.82
N ASP A 92 1.31 23.75 2.96
CA ASP A 92 0.54 23.38 4.16
C ASP A 92 -0.67 22.44 3.85
N GLY A 93 -0.50 21.57 2.85
CA GLY A 93 -1.54 20.66 2.38
C GLY A 93 -2.61 21.29 1.47
N ASN A 94 -2.39 22.50 0.96
CA ASN A 94 -3.23 23.13 -0.06
C ASN A 94 -3.08 22.39 -1.40
N GLU A 95 -4.14 21.73 -1.82
CA GLU A 95 -4.20 20.91 -3.03
C GLU A 95 -3.86 21.66 -4.31
N ASN A 96 -4.29 22.93 -4.41
CA ASN A 96 -4.06 23.73 -5.61
C ASN A 96 -2.57 24.03 -5.79
N LEU A 97 -1.87 24.32 -4.69
CA LEU A 97 -0.42 24.56 -4.72
C LEU A 97 0.36 23.28 -5.03
N ILE A 98 -0.05 22.15 -4.46
CA ILE A 98 0.58 20.84 -4.75
C ILE A 98 0.44 20.50 -6.25
N ARG A 99 -0.76 20.69 -6.82
CA ARG A 99 -0.99 20.47 -8.25
C ARG A 99 -0.30 21.50 -9.13
N ALA A 100 -0.23 22.76 -8.70
CA ALA A 100 0.47 23.81 -9.43
C ALA A 100 1.96 23.51 -9.57
N ALA A 101 2.58 22.88 -8.56
CA ALA A 101 3.96 22.39 -8.62
C ALA A 101 4.16 21.12 -9.48
N GLY A 102 3.10 20.55 -10.05
CA GLY A 102 3.16 19.36 -10.90
C GLY A 102 3.16 18.03 -10.14
N PHE A 103 2.81 18.02 -8.84
CA PHE A 103 2.71 16.79 -8.05
C PHE A 103 1.27 16.26 -8.04
N ASP A 104 1.16 14.92 -8.03
CA ASP A 104 -0.12 14.25 -7.77
C ASP A 104 -0.47 14.35 -6.28
N ILE A 105 -1.76 14.29 -5.97
CA ILE A 105 -2.24 14.21 -4.57
C ILE A 105 -2.33 12.74 -4.17
N ALA A 106 -1.79 12.41 -3.00
CA ALA A 106 -1.89 11.10 -2.41
C ALA A 106 -3.35 10.73 -2.21
N ARG A 107 -3.75 9.60 -2.81
CA ARG A 107 -5.04 8.98 -2.55
C ARG A 107 -5.17 8.69 -1.06
N ILE A 108 -6.14 9.32 -0.41
CA ILE A 108 -6.59 8.91 0.93
C ILE A 108 -7.10 7.47 0.79
N GLY A 109 -6.61 6.58 1.65
CA GLY A 109 -6.76 5.13 1.54
C GLY A 109 -8.22 4.65 1.41
N PRO A 110 -8.42 3.36 1.08
CA PRO A 110 -9.75 2.81 0.88
C PRO A 110 -10.65 3.06 2.09
N TYR A 111 -11.92 3.35 1.82
CA TYR A 111 -12.95 3.60 2.81
C TYR A 111 -12.86 2.54 3.93
N ARG A 112 -12.77 2.98 5.19
CA ARG A 112 -12.88 2.05 6.32
C ARG A 112 -14.32 1.54 6.31
N HIS A 113 -14.51 0.27 5.95
CA HIS A 113 -15.80 -0.39 6.13
C HIS A 113 -16.01 -0.60 7.62
N THR A 114 -16.74 0.31 8.26
CA THR A 114 -17.13 0.22 9.67
C THR A 114 -18.18 -0.86 9.88
N ASP A 115 -18.97 -1.14 8.84
CA ASP A 115 -20.07 -2.08 8.89
C ASP A 115 -19.70 -3.34 8.11
N LEU A 116 -19.67 -4.46 8.82
CA LEU A 116 -19.52 -5.79 8.25
C LEU A 116 -20.84 -6.53 8.39
N GLU A 117 -21.29 -7.17 7.32
CA GLU A 117 -22.46 -8.04 7.38
C GLU A 117 -22.16 -9.29 8.24
N VAL A 118 -23.21 -9.87 8.83
CA VAL A 118 -23.08 -11.13 9.57
C VAL A 118 -22.77 -12.27 8.57
N PRO A 119 -21.81 -13.17 8.87
CA PRO A 119 -21.53 -14.33 8.03
C PRO A 119 -22.76 -15.23 7.88
N GLY A 120 -23.22 -15.43 6.66
CA GLY A 120 -24.38 -16.29 6.38
C GLY A 120 -24.00 -17.75 6.08
N ASN A 121 -24.98 -18.65 6.09
CA ASN A 121 -24.86 -20.04 5.64
C ASN A 121 -23.74 -20.83 6.34
N LEU A 122 -23.65 -20.72 7.67
CA LEU A 122 -22.74 -21.52 8.48
C LEU A 122 -23.14 -23.01 8.41
N ARG A 123 -22.18 -23.87 8.08
CA ARG A 123 -22.33 -25.33 7.99
C ARG A 123 -21.16 -26.00 8.69
N GLY A 124 -21.45 -27.02 9.49
CA GLY A 124 -20.44 -27.89 10.09
C GLY A 124 -20.44 -29.26 9.44
N PHE A 125 -19.25 -29.81 9.20
CA PHE A 125 -19.05 -31.19 8.76
C PHE A 125 -18.23 -31.89 9.84
N ASN A 126 -18.77 -32.97 10.37
CA ASN A 126 -18.03 -33.83 11.27
C ASN A 126 -17.03 -34.64 10.44
N ASN A 127 -15.76 -34.58 10.83
CA ASN A 127 -14.73 -35.43 10.28
C ASN A 127 -14.55 -36.60 11.26
N ASN A 128 -14.45 -37.82 10.74
CA ASN A 128 -14.37 -39.07 11.53
C ASN A 128 -13.13 -39.18 12.46
N ASP A 129 -12.36 -38.12 12.61
CA ASP A 129 -11.16 -37.97 13.44
C ASP A 129 -11.41 -37.08 14.69
N GLY A 130 -12.67 -36.77 14.99
CA GLY A 130 -13.03 -35.87 16.09
C GLY A 130 -12.86 -34.38 15.76
N SER A 131 -12.60 -34.03 14.50
CA SER A 131 -12.56 -32.65 14.05
C SER A 131 -13.87 -32.18 13.42
N VAL A 132 -14.12 -30.87 13.43
CA VAL A 132 -15.29 -30.27 12.76
C VAL A 132 -14.80 -29.24 11.75
N THR A 133 -15.15 -29.46 10.48
CA THR A 133 -14.92 -28.48 9.43
C THR A 133 -16.08 -27.50 9.40
N LEU A 134 -15.81 -26.20 9.57
CA LEU A 134 -16.81 -25.14 9.44
C LEU A 134 -16.68 -24.43 8.09
N ARG A 135 -17.82 -24.19 7.43
CA ARG A 135 -17.91 -23.39 6.18
C ARG A 135 -18.99 -22.34 6.31
N TRP A 136 -18.73 -21.13 5.85
CA TRP A 136 -19.70 -20.03 5.82
C TRP A 136 -19.52 -19.20 4.54
N LYS A 137 -20.53 -18.38 4.21
CA LYS A 137 -20.45 -17.41 3.13
C LYS A 137 -19.50 -16.28 3.54
N ARG A 138 -18.51 -16.01 2.69
CA ARG A 138 -17.55 -14.91 2.91
C ARG A 138 -18.28 -13.57 2.95
N VAL A 139 -17.98 -12.77 3.97
CA VAL A 139 -18.45 -11.38 4.12
C VAL A 139 -17.52 -10.45 3.33
N LYS A 140 -18.10 -9.50 2.61
CA LYS A 140 -17.36 -8.49 1.83
C LYS A 140 -16.51 -7.65 2.79
N TYR A 141 -15.24 -7.42 2.43
CA TYR A 141 -14.27 -6.66 3.23
C TYR A 141 -13.87 -7.24 4.60
N ALA A 142 -14.51 -8.32 5.07
CA ALA A 142 -14.06 -9.05 6.25
C ALA A 142 -12.69 -9.70 6.00
N ARG A 143 -11.73 -9.41 6.89
CA ARG A 143 -10.36 -9.95 6.85
C ARG A 143 -10.15 -11.11 7.81
N THR A 144 -10.92 -11.14 8.88
CA THR A 144 -10.77 -12.10 9.98
C THR A 144 -12.14 -12.49 10.49
N TYR A 145 -12.29 -13.75 10.86
CA TYR A 145 -13.46 -14.34 11.51
C TYR A 145 -13.02 -14.91 12.86
N MET A 146 -13.85 -14.69 13.87
CA MET A 146 -13.72 -15.32 15.18
C MET A 146 -14.76 -16.44 15.26
N VAL A 147 -14.30 -17.64 15.55
CA VAL A 147 -15.15 -18.82 15.72
C VAL A 147 -15.23 -19.09 17.21
N GLU A 148 -16.44 -19.08 17.73
CA GLU A 148 -16.74 -19.40 19.12
C GLU A 148 -17.59 -20.68 19.18
N CYS A 149 -17.44 -21.45 20.25
CA CYS A 149 -18.32 -22.57 20.52
C CYS A 149 -18.83 -22.52 21.96
N LYS A 150 -19.95 -23.22 22.19
CA LYS A 150 -20.51 -23.52 23.50
C LYS A 150 -20.77 -25.03 23.55
N GLU A 151 -20.42 -25.65 24.66
CA GLU A 151 -20.72 -27.06 24.89
C GLU A 151 -22.17 -27.20 25.37
N ALA A 152 -22.93 -28.06 24.68
CA ALA A 152 -24.32 -28.30 25.03
C ALA A 152 -24.40 -29.00 26.40
N GLY A 153 -25.13 -28.41 27.35
CA GLY A 153 -25.31 -28.95 28.70
C GLY A 153 -24.28 -28.50 29.74
N SER A 154 -23.32 -27.64 29.38
CA SER A 154 -22.43 -27.00 30.35
C SER A 154 -23.21 -26.00 31.25
N PRO A 155 -22.97 -25.97 32.57
CA PRO A 155 -23.52 -24.93 33.45
C PRO A 155 -22.94 -23.54 33.13
N ASP A 156 -21.75 -23.50 32.52
CA ASP A 156 -21.14 -22.28 32.03
C ASP A 156 -21.73 -21.91 30.67
N GLU A 157 -22.53 -20.84 30.65
CA GLU A 157 -23.16 -20.34 29.43
C GLU A 157 -22.27 -19.48 28.54
N SER A 158 -20.97 -19.40 28.87
CA SER A 158 -20.04 -18.53 28.16
C SER A 158 -19.58 -19.13 26.83
N TRP A 159 -19.55 -18.28 25.79
CA TRP A 159 -18.94 -18.61 24.51
C TRP A 159 -17.41 -18.62 24.66
N ARG A 160 -16.76 -19.67 24.15
CA ARG A 160 -15.30 -19.76 24.12
C ARG A 160 -14.76 -19.60 22.71
N ILE A 161 -13.72 -18.79 22.54
CA ILE A 161 -13.05 -18.62 21.25
C ILE A 161 -12.25 -19.88 20.93
N VAL A 162 -12.57 -20.51 19.80
CA VAL A 162 -11.92 -21.73 19.31
C VAL A 162 -10.88 -21.42 18.24
N ALA A 163 -11.16 -20.42 17.40
CA ALA A 163 -10.25 -20.05 16.32
C ALA A 163 -10.45 -18.61 15.86
N THR A 164 -9.33 -18.01 15.43
CA THR A 164 -9.32 -16.75 14.67
C THR A 164 -8.70 -17.05 13.32
N CYS A 165 -9.43 -16.80 12.22
CA CYS A 165 -9.01 -17.20 10.89
C CYS A 165 -9.36 -16.16 9.82
N SER A 166 -8.54 -16.04 8.78
CA SER A 166 -8.73 -15.08 7.70
C SER A 166 -9.39 -15.68 6.44
N VAL A 167 -9.46 -17.01 6.35
CA VAL A 167 -10.12 -17.79 5.30
C VAL A 167 -10.64 -19.12 5.90
N VAL A 168 -11.61 -19.76 5.23
CA VAL A 168 -12.17 -21.09 5.52
C VAL A 168 -11.13 -22.00 6.17
N THR A 169 -11.39 -22.39 7.41
CA THR A 169 -10.43 -23.15 8.22
C THR A 169 -11.10 -24.42 8.73
N THR A 170 -10.46 -25.56 8.46
CA THR A 170 -10.73 -26.83 9.12
C THR A 170 -9.85 -26.92 10.37
N ARG A 171 -10.42 -27.19 11.54
CA ARG A 171 -9.64 -27.48 12.75
C ARG A 171 -10.25 -28.61 13.59
N PRO A 172 -9.41 -29.42 14.25
CA PRO A 172 -9.85 -30.33 15.31
C PRO A 172 -10.44 -29.53 16.47
N VAL A 173 -11.67 -29.88 16.85
CA VAL A 173 -12.20 -29.48 18.16
C VAL A 173 -11.63 -30.50 19.14
N PRO A 174 -10.92 -30.10 20.20
CA PRO A 174 -10.44 -31.06 21.19
C PRO A 174 -11.65 -31.79 21.80
N SER A 175 -11.58 -33.12 21.81
CA SER A 175 -12.63 -34.00 22.31
C SER A 175 -12.96 -33.69 23.77
N VAL A 176 -14.26 -33.61 24.09
CA VAL A 176 -14.75 -33.53 25.46
C VAL A 176 -14.55 -34.89 26.10
N SER A 177 -13.69 -34.96 27.12
CA SER A 177 -13.47 -36.15 27.93
C SER A 177 -14.73 -36.49 28.72
N SER A 178 -15.45 -37.53 28.33
CA SER A 178 -16.55 -38.10 29.12
C SER A 178 -15.96 -38.96 30.25
N ALA A 179 -16.02 -38.49 31.49
CA ALA A 179 -15.73 -39.31 32.66
C ALA A 179 -16.83 -40.39 32.82
N PRO A 180 -16.48 -41.66 33.13
CA PRO A 180 -17.47 -42.71 33.33
C PRO A 180 -18.19 -42.55 34.68
N PRO A 181 -19.50 -42.90 34.76
CA PRO A 181 -20.22 -42.91 36.03
C PRO A 181 -19.75 -44.05 36.93
N SER A 182 -19.70 -43.77 38.24
CA SER A 182 -19.28 -44.67 39.32
C SER A 182 -20.27 -45.80 39.58
#